data_AF-A0A9D4V1Z4-F1
#
_entry.id   AF-A0A9D4V1Z4-F1
#
_cell.length_a   1.000
_cell.length_b   1.000
_cell.length_c   1.000
_cell.angle_alpha   90.00
_cell.angle_beta   90.00
_cell.angle_gamma   90.00
#
_symmetry.space_group_name_H-M   'P 1'
#
loop_
_entity.id
_entity.type
_entity.pdbx_description
1 polymer ?
#
loop_
_entity_poly.entity_id
_entity_poly.type
_entity_poly.pdbx_seq_one_letter_code
_entity_poly.pdbx_strand_id
1 'polypeptide(L)'
;MAYEGVPLTHITFVGLLSACSHAGLLDEGLQVFDLSSPDCSVSRTIEQYVCLVDLLGRAGCLHQAVTSVQEMPLQPDATIWLSLVGVCRLNFNVELATPCVRNVFEIEPENAVVLVLLANIVCEAD
;
A
#
# COMPACT_ATOMS: atom_id res chain seq x y z
N MET A 1 -38.10 -5.66 9.65
CA MET A 1 -37.74 -4.84 8.48
C MET A 1 -36.24 -4.93 8.35
N ALA A 2 -35.74 -5.74 7.42
CA ALA A 2 -34.31 -5.72 7.11
C ALA A 2 -34.06 -4.41 6.37
N TYR A 3 -33.17 -3.57 6.90
CA TYR A 3 -32.62 -2.50 6.09
C TYR A 3 -31.79 -3.22 5.02
N GLU A 4 -32.14 -3.09 3.74
CA GLU A 4 -31.19 -3.44 2.69
C GLU A 4 -30.03 -2.44 2.85
N GLY A 5 -28.87 -2.96 3.26
CA GLY A 5 -27.68 -2.14 3.46
C GLY A 5 -27.33 -1.39 2.19
N VAL A 6 -26.96 -0.11 2.33
CA VAL A 6 -26.38 0.65 1.22
C VAL A 6 -25.14 -0.09 0.74
N PRO A 7 -25.01 -0.40 -0.57
CA PRO A 7 -23.82 -1.07 -1.10
C PRO A 7 -22.55 -0.29 -0.72
N LEU A 8 -21.54 -1.00 -0.23
CA LEU A 8 -20.26 -0.39 0.09
C LEU A 8 -19.61 0.15 -1.19
N THR A 9 -19.02 1.34 -1.08
CA THR A 9 -18.30 1.97 -2.19
C THR A 9 -16.80 1.81 -2.00
N HIS A 10 -16.02 2.08 -3.06
CA HIS A 10 -14.55 2.07 -2.98
C HIS A 10 -14.01 2.95 -1.82
N ILE A 11 -14.61 4.12 -1.58
CA ILE A 11 -14.25 5.03 -0.48
C ILE A 11 -14.43 4.34 0.88
N THR A 12 -15.50 3.55 1.04
CA THR A 12 -15.77 2.82 2.28
C THR A 12 -14.71 1.76 2.54
N PHE A 13 -14.30 1.02 1.51
CA PHE A 13 -13.23 0.03 1.63
C PHE A 13 -11.87 0.66 1.94
N VAL A 14 -11.51 1.77 1.30
CA VAL A 14 -10.30 2.54 1.62
C VAL A 14 -10.30 2.98 3.09
N GLY A 15 -11.43 3.48 3.59
CA GLY A 15 -11.59 3.87 5.00
C GLY A 15 -11.42 2.70 5.97
N LEU A 16 -12.04 1.56 5.68
CA LEU A 16 -11.91 0.34 6.50
C LEU A 16 -10.47 -0.19 6.51
N LEU A 17 -9.83 -0.30 5.33
CA LEU A 17 -8.44 -0.75 5.23
C LEU A 17 -7.48 0.17 5.97
N SER A 18 -7.66 1.50 5.84
CA SER A 18 -6.85 2.47 6.56
C SER A 18 -7.01 2.32 8.08
N ALA A 19 -8.23 2.10 8.56
CA ALA A 19 -8.49 1.87 9.99
C ALA A 19 -7.82 0.57 10.48
N CYS A 20 -7.93 -0.53 9.73
CA CYS A 20 -7.24 -1.79 10.04
C CYS A 20 -5.73 -1.61 10.09
N SER A 21 -5.16 -0.89 9.12
CA SER A 21 -3.73 -0.59 9.06
C SER A 21 -3.24 0.15 10.30
N HIS A 22 -3.95 1.23 10.69
CA HIS A 22 -3.61 2.00 11.89
C HIS A 22 -3.81 1.23 13.20
N ALA A 23 -4.82 0.35 13.25
CA ALA A 23 -5.12 -0.46 14.42
C ALA A 23 -4.23 -1.71 14.54
N GLY A 24 -3.41 -2.03 13.53
CA GLY A 24 -2.60 -3.25 13.49
C GLY A 24 -3.43 -4.52 13.31
N LEU A 25 -4.62 -4.41 12.72
CA LEU A 25 -5.56 -5.51 12.48
C LEU A 25 -5.31 -6.14 11.11
N LEU A 26 -4.24 -6.93 11.01
CA LEU A 26 -3.79 -7.53 9.74
C LEU A 26 -4.85 -8.46 9.15
N ASP A 27 -5.35 -9.40 9.93
CA ASP A 27 -6.27 -10.43 9.45
C ASP A 27 -7.60 -9.83 8.98
N GLU A 28 -8.15 -8.88 9.73
CA GLU A 28 -9.36 -8.14 9.35
C GLU A 28 -9.12 -7.27 8.13
N GLY A 29 -7.96 -6.61 8.04
CA GLY A 29 -7.60 -5.81 6.87
C GLY A 29 -7.52 -6.65 5.59
N LEU A 30 -6.92 -7.84 5.64
CA LEU A 30 -6.89 -8.77 4.52
C LEU A 30 -8.29 -9.24 4.12
N GLN A 31 -9.14 -9.56 5.10
CA GLN A 31 -10.55 -9.91 4.83
C GLN A 31 -11.30 -8.76 4.16
N VAL A 32 -11.10 -7.52 4.60
CA VAL A 32 -11.71 -6.33 3.98
C VAL A 32 -11.22 -6.17 2.53
N PHE A 33 -9.93 -6.41 2.27
CA PHE A 33 -9.34 -6.32 0.92
C PHE A 33 -9.84 -7.40 -0.04
N ASP A 34 -10.13 -8.59 0.47
CA ASP A 34 -10.72 -9.69 -0.30
C ASP A 34 -12.20 -9.45 -0.58
N LEU A 35 -12.95 -8.98 0.42
CA LEU A 35 -14.36 -8.61 0.28
C LEU A 35 -14.59 -7.43 -0.65
N SER A 36 -13.57 -6.62 -0.92
CA SER A 36 -13.67 -5.50 -1.87
C SER A 36 -13.63 -5.95 -3.34
N SER A 37 -13.51 -7.26 -3.62
CA SER A 37 -13.52 -7.82 -4.98
C SER A 37 -14.27 -9.17 -5.07
N PRO A 38 -15.57 -9.26 -4.71
CA PRO A 38 -16.29 -10.53 -4.73
C PRO A 38 -16.80 -10.93 -6.13
N ASP A 39 -17.07 -9.94 -6.99
CA ASP A 39 -17.55 -10.14 -8.35
C ASP A 39 -16.69 -9.32 -9.32
N CYS A 40 -16.27 -9.94 -10.40
CA CYS A 40 -15.27 -9.51 -11.40
C CYS A 40 -15.57 -8.15 -12.13
N SER A 41 -16.54 -7.36 -11.67
CA SER A 41 -16.98 -6.11 -12.28
C SER A 41 -16.36 -4.84 -11.68
N VAL A 42 -15.82 -4.89 -10.46
CA VAL A 42 -15.12 -3.76 -9.82
C VAL A 42 -13.66 -4.15 -9.61
N SER A 43 -12.80 -3.71 -10.54
CA SER A 43 -11.35 -3.80 -10.35
C SER A 43 -10.96 -2.95 -9.14
N ARG A 44 -10.09 -3.49 -8.28
CA ARG A 44 -9.54 -2.74 -7.14
C ARG A 44 -8.83 -1.48 -7.62
N THR A 45 -8.89 -0.39 -6.87
CA THR A 45 -8.22 0.87 -7.22
C THR A 45 -6.80 0.94 -6.66
N ILE A 46 -5.98 1.86 -7.19
CA ILE A 46 -4.61 2.09 -6.68
C ILE A 46 -4.65 2.43 -5.18
N GLU A 47 -5.62 3.24 -4.74
CA GLU A 47 -5.77 3.63 -3.34
C GLU A 47 -6.02 2.43 -2.42
N GLN A 48 -6.79 1.44 -2.86
CA GLN A 48 -6.99 0.22 -2.09
C GLN A 48 -5.69 -0.59 -1.97
N TYR A 49 -4.88 -0.65 -3.02
CA TYR A 49 -3.55 -1.27 -2.96
C TYR A 49 -2.57 -0.47 -2.09
N VAL A 50 -2.61 0.86 -2.10
CA VAL A 50 -1.83 1.70 -1.18
C VAL A 50 -2.17 1.39 0.27
N CYS A 51 -3.46 1.24 0.60
CA CYS A 51 -3.86 0.82 1.95
C CYS A 51 -3.40 -0.59 2.30
N LEU A 52 -3.44 -1.53 1.35
CA LEU A 52 -2.91 -2.89 1.55
C LEU A 52 -1.39 -2.87 1.81
N VAL A 53 -0.64 -2.07 1.05
CA VAL A 53 0.81 -1.92 1.25
C VAL A 53 1.13 -1.35 2.63
N ASP A 54 0.41 -0.31 3.07
CA ASP A 54 0.58 0.26 4.42
C ASP A 54 0.25 -0.77 5.51
N LEU A 55 -0.85 -1.52 5.35
CA LEU A 55 -1.25 -2.61 6.26
C LEU A 55 -0.16 -3.67 6.40
N LEU A 56 0.28 -4.23 5.27
CA LEU A 56 1.31 -5.28 5.24
C LEU A 56 2.65 -4.76 5.77
N GLY A 57 3.03 -3.55 5.37
CA GLY A 57 4.28 -2.92 5.76
C GLY A 57 4.38 -2.66 7.26
N ARG A 58 3.30 -2.18 7.89
CA ARG A 58 3.22 -1.98 9.34
C ARG A 58 3.21 -3.28 10.13
N ALA A 59 2.69 -4.36 9.54
CA ALA A 59 2.75 -5.70 10.12
C ALA A 59 4.11 -6.39 9.94
N GLY A 60 5.08 -5.77 9.26
CA GLY A 60 6.39 -6.34 8.95
C GLY A 60 6.39 -7.31 7.76
N CYS A 61 5.29 -7.42 7.03
CA CYS A 61 5.11 -8.32 5.88
C CYS A 61 5.61 -7.68 4.58
N LEU A 62 6.82 -7.12 4.57
CA LEU A 62 7.36 -6.34 3.45
C LEU A 62 7.40 -7.10 2.11
N HIS A 63 7.79 -8.37 2.12
CA HIS A 63 7.83 -9.16 0.89
C HIS A 63 6.43 -9.33 0.28
N GLN A 64 5.41 -9.53 1.13
CA GLN A 64 4.03 -9.59 0.67
C GLN A 64 3.59 -8.23 0.11
N ALA A 65 3.96 -7.12 0.76
CA ALA A 65 3.67 -5.78 0.25
C ALA A 65 4.25 -5.56 -1.16
N VAL A 66 5.51 -5.93 -1.39
CA VAL A 66 6.16 -5.84 -2.70
C VAL A 66 5.46 -6.73 -3.73
N THR A 67 5.15 -7.97 -3.34
CA THR A 67 4.45 -8.94 -4.21
C THR A 67 3.08 -8.40 -4.64
N SER A 68 2.31 -7.80 -3.71
CA SER A 68 1.01 -7.20 -4.02
C SER A 68 1.07 -6.08 -5.05
N VAL A 69 2.14 -5.28 -5.06
CA VAL A 69 2.34 -4.23 -6.08
C VAL A 69 2.80 -4.83 -7.43
N GLN A 70 3.60 -5.89 -7.40
CA GLN A 70 4.07 -6.55 -8.62
C GLN A 70 2.97 -7.35 -9.32
N GLU A 71 2.05 -7.94 -8.56
CA GLU A 71 0.97 -8.78 -9.07
C GLU A 71 -0.34 -8.02 -9.33
N MET A 72 -0.40 -6.72 -8.99
CA MET A 72 -1.62 -5.94 -9.22
C MET A 72 -1.96 -5.86 -10.71
N PRO A 73 -3.25 -5.93 -11.09
CA PRO A 73 -3.68 -5.89 -12.50
C PRO A 73 -3.67 -4.47 -13.10
N LEU A 74 -3.09 -3.51 -12.40
CA LEU A 74 -3.03 -2.10 -12.74
C LEU A 74 -1.57 -1.70 -12.94
N GLN A 75 -1.31 -0.67 -13.75
CA GLN A 75 0.04 -0.09 -13.82
C GLN A 75 0.34 0.64 -12.49
N PRO A 76 1.42 0.29 -11.77
CA PRO A 76 1.81 1.01 -10.57
C PRO A 76 2.19 2.47 -10.88
N ASP A 77 1.67 3.42 -10.10
CA ASP A 77 2.00 4.84 -10.19
C ASP A 77 3.04 5.28 -9.14
N ALA A 78 3.45 6.55 -9.16
CA ALA A 78 4.39 7.06 -8.17
C ALA A 78 3.86 6.92 -6.73
N THR A 79 2.55 7.06 -6.53
CA THR A 79 1.89 6.97 -5.22
C THR A 79 2.14 5.63 -4.53
N ILE A 80 1.93 4.52 -5.25
CA ILE A 80 2.10 3.19 -4.65
C ILE A 80 3.58 2.85 -4.42
N TRP A 81 4.49 3.29 -5.28
CA TRP A 81 5.92 3.15 -5.03
C TRP A 81 6.38 3.97 -3.83
N LEU A 82 5.88 5.21 -3.66
CA LEU A 82 6.16 6.02 -2.48
C LEU A 82 5.63 5.37 -1.20
N SER A 83 4.45 4.73 -1.25
CA SER A 83 3.91 3.94 -0.14
C SER A 83 4.87 2.80 0.25
N LEU A 84 5.37 2.05 -0.74
CA LEU A 84 6.37 0.98 -0.52
C LEU A 84 7.67 1.50 0.10
N VAL A 85 8.20 2.63 -0.38
CA VAL A 85 9.39 3.26 0.22
C VAL A 85 9.11 3.66 1.68
N GLY A 86 7.93 4.23 1.95
CA GLY A 86 7.50 4.61 3.28
C GLY A 86 7.48 3.44 4.27
N VAL A 87 6.99 2.26 3.85
CA VAL A 87 6.98 1.07 4.70
C VAL A 87 8.34 0.39 4.81
N CYS A 88 9.19 0.46 3.78
CA CYS A 88 10.58 0.01 3.87
C CYS A 88 11.36 0.77 4.94
N ARG A 89 11.08 2.08 5.10
CA ARG A 89 11.63 2.90 6.19
C ARG A 89 11.26 2.39 7.56
N LEU A 90 9.97 2.08 7.80
CA LEU A 90 9.50 1.58 9.09
C LEU A 90 10.21 0.29 9.54
N ASN A 91 10.79 -0.45 8.59
CA ASN A 91 11.45 -1.72 8.79
C ASN A 91 12.97 -1.66 8.49
N PHE A 92 13.53 -0.46 8.29
CA PHE A 92 14.95 -0.22 7.97
C PHE A 92 15.49 -1.05 6.79
N ASN A 93 14.65 -1.34 5.79
CA ASN A 93 15.01 -2.21 4.67
C ASN A 93 15.45 -1.40 3.44
N VAL A 94 16.73 -1.04 3.40
CA VAL A 94 17.36 -0.29 2.30
C VAL A 94 17.33 -1.09 0.98
N GLU A 95 17.47 -2.41 1.04
CA GLU A 95 17.54 -3.29 -0.12
C GLU A 95 16.23 -3.25 -0.93
N LEU A 96 15.08 -3.32 -0.25
CA LEU A 96 13.77 -3.21 -0.89
C LEU A 96 13.39 -1.76 -1.25
N ALA A 97 13.90 -0.77 -0.50
CA ALA A 97 13.62 0.63 -0.80
C ALA A 97 14.24 1.09 -2.13
N THR A 98 15.49 0.71 -2.40
CA THR A 98 16.25 1.15 -3.58
C THR A 98 15.52 0.96 -4.93
N PRO A 99 15.01 -0.24 -5.28
CA PRO A 99 14.27 -0.43 -6.52
C PRO A 99 12.96 0.36 -6.55
N CYS A 100 12.27 0.53 -5.42
CA CYS A 100 11.06 1.34 -5.34
C CYS A 100 11.35 2.82 -5.64
N VAL A 101 12.45 3.36 -5.08
CA VAL A 101 12.89 4.75 -5.37
C VAL A 101 13.18 4.94 -6.84
N ARG A 102 13.85 3.96 -7.49
CA ARG A 102 14.09 4.00 -8.93
C ARG A 102 12.79 4.10 -9.73
N ASN A 103 11.79 3.28 -9.39
CA ASN A 103 10.49 3.32 -10.07
C ASN A 103 9.80 4.69 -9.91
N VAL A 104 9.90 5.34 -8.74
CA VAL A 104 9.39 6.72 -8.58
C VAL A 104 10.11 7.67 -9.51
N PHE A 105 11.44 7.61 -9.61
CA PHE A 105 12.20 8.50 -10.50
C PHE A 105 11.92 8.30 -11.99
N GLU A 106 11.64 7.07 -12.42
CA GLU A 106 11.28 6.78 -13.80
C GLU A 106 9.93 7.41 -14.18
N ILE A 107 9.01 7.53 -13.21
CA ILE A 107 7.68 8.14 -13.42
C ILE A 107 7.71 9.65 -13.18
N GLU A 108 8.37 10.09 -12.11
CA GLU A 108 8.45 11.48 -11.64
C GLU A 108 9.90 11.85 -11.27
N PRO A 109 10.72 12.28 -12.24
CA PRO A 109 12.14 12.59 -12.02
C PRO A 109 12.41 13.69 -10.98
N GLU A 110 11.44 14.59 -10.77
CA GLU A 110 11.55 15.75 -9.86
C GLU A 110 10.92 15.49 -8.48
N ASN A 111 10.54 14.23 -8.18
CA ASN A 111 9.89 13.91 -6.92
C ASN A 111 10.86 14.05 -5.73
N ALA A 112 10.85 15.20 -5.06
CA ALA A 112 11.71 15.43 -3.90
C ALA A 112 11.32 14.56 -2.68
N VAL A 113 10.07 14.10 -2.61
CA VAL A 113 9.57 13.28 -1.49
C VAL A 113 10.33 11.96 -1.42
N VAL A 114 10.57 11.31 -2.56
CA VAL A 114 11.27 10.03 -2.59
C VAL A 114 12.73 10.14 -2.11
N LEU A 115 13.40 11.26 -2.39
CA LEU A 115 14.76 11.52 -1.93
C LEU A 115 14.82 11.67 -0.41
N VAL A 116 13.88 12.43 0.16
CA VAL A 116 13.79 12.61 1.62
C VAL A 116 13.52 11.26 2.30
N LEU A 117 12.65 10.43 1.73
CA LEU A 117 12.39 9.10 2.26
C LEU A 117 13.65 8.22 2.21
N LEU A 118 14.34 8.13 1.07
CA LEU A 118 15.57 7.34 0.97
C LEU A 118 16.65 7.79 1.95
N ALA A 119 16.88 9.10 2.06
CA ALA A 119 17.86 9.65 3.00
C ALA A 119 17.55 9.26 4.45
N ASN A 120 16.27 9.30 4.85
CA ASN A 120 15.87 8.86 6.19
C ASN A 120 16.15 7.36 6.41
N ILE A 121 15.85 6.50 5.41
CA ILE A 121 16.12 5.05 5.53
C ILE A 121 17.61 4.78 5.73
N VAL A 122 18.47 5.45 4.97
CA VAL A 122 19.93 5.27 5.06
C VAL A 122 20.45 5.76 6.41
N CYS A 123 20.02 6.94 6.87
CA CYS A 123 20.46 7.49 8.15
C CYS A 123 19.96 6.69 9.36
N GLU A 124 18.81 6.03 9.28
CA GLU A 124 18.23 5.23 10.37
C GLU A 124 18.76 3.79 10.42
N ALA A 125 19.43 3.32 9.36
CA ALA A 125 20.01 1.98 9.28
C ALA A 125 21.44 1.90 9.88
N ASP A 126 22.06 3.04 10.19
CA ASP A 126 23.36 3.19 10.88
C ASP A 126 23.21 3.24 12.41
#